data_AF-A0A1Q5PPW3-F1
#
_entry.id   AF-A0A1Q5PPW3-F1
#
_cell.length_a   1.000
_cell.length_b   1.000
_cell.length_c   1.000
_cell.angle_alpha   90.00
_cell.angle_beta   90.00
_cell.angle_gamma   90.00
#
_symmetry.space_group_name_H-M   'P 1'
#
loop_
_entity.id
_entity.type
_entity.pdbx_description
1 polymer ?
#
loop_
_entity_poly.entity_id
_entity_poly.type
_entity_poly.pdbx_seq_one_letter_code
_entity_poly.pdbx_strand_id
1 'polypeptide(L)'
;MDIAWKVTNAITLGVAALAANVAVKKIWQAATGNTPPAPGDEEATARLGEVLAFGAISGLAMAAARRGAVRTANRWYGGKKFNYLEV
;
A
#
# COMPACT_ATOMS: atom_id res chain seq x y z
N MET A 1 23.56 7.84 -9.35
CA MET A 1 23.14 7.20 -8.08
C MET A 1 22.25 5.95 -8.31
N ASP A 2 22.58 4.98 -9.18
CA ASP A 2 21.41 4.50 -9.96
C ASP A 2 21.02 3.02 -9.94
N ILE A 3 21.89 2.06 -9.60
CA ILE A 3 21.49 0.63 -9.63
C ILE A 3 21.43 0.02 -8.24
N ALA A 4 22.51 0.15 -7.44
CA ALA A 4 22.54 -0.40 -6.09
C ALA A 4 21.38 0.12 -5.22
N TRP A 5 21.12 1.44 -5.25
CA TRP A 5 20.01 2.04 -4.52
C TRP A 5 18.63 1.59 -5.02
N LYS A 6 18.45 1.40 -6.34
CA LYS A 6 17.20 0.89 -6.90
C LYS A 6 16.96 -0.57 -6.52
N VAL A 7 18.00 -1.40 -6.54
CA VAL A 7 17.94 -2.79 -6.13
C VAL A 7 17.60 -2.90 -4.65
N THR A 8 18.24 -2.12 -3.79
CA THR A 8 17.91 -2.06 -2.36
C THR A 8 16.44 -1.67 -2.16
N ASN A 9 15.97 -0.61 -2.81
CA ASN A 9 14.57 -0.18 -2.71
C ASN A 9 13.61 -1.26 -3.21
N ALA A 10 13.92 -1.93 -4.33
CA ALA A 10 13.09 -3.01 -4.86
C ALA A 10 13.00 -4.18 -3.88
N ILE A 11 14.12 -4.57 -3.25
CA ILE A 11 14.15 -5.62 -2.22
C ILE A 11 13.33 -5.20 -1.01
N THR A 12 13.53 -3.98 -0.50
CA THR A 12 12.78 -3.47 0.65
C THR A 12 11.28 -3.40 0.38
N LEU A 13 10.88 -2.93 -0.81
CA LEU A 13 9.49 -2.92 -1.24
C LEU A 13 8.92 -4.35 -1.36
N GLY A 14 9.71 -5.29 -1.89
CA GLY A 14 9.31 -6.70 -1.97
C GLY A 14 9.07 -7.30 -0.58
N VAL A 15 9.99 -7.10 0.36
CA VAL A 15 9.83 -7.55 1.76
C VAL A 15 8.63 -6.89 2.43
N ALA A 16 8.44 -5.59 2.21
CA ALA A 16 7.28 -4.87 2.73
C ALA A 16 5.97 -5.40 2.15
N ALA A 17 5.94 -5.75 0.87
CA ALA A 17 4.77 -6.35 0.22
C ALA A 17 4.45 -7.74 0.81
N LEU A 18 5.46 -8.57 1.06
CA LEU A 18 5.26 -9.87 1.72
C LEU A 18 4.70 -9.70 3.14
N ALA A 19 5.28 -8.78 3.93
CA ALA A 19 4.80 -8.50 5.28
C ALA A 19 3.37 -7.94 5.28
N ALA A 20 3.06 -7.04 4.34
CA ALA A 20 1.72 -6.48 4.16
C ALA A 20 0.69 -7.57 3.84
N ASN A 21 1.02 -8.50 2.94
CA ASN A 21 0.14 -9.61 2.59
C ASN A 21 -0.20 -10.49 3.81
N VAL A 22 0.80 -10.79 4.64
CA VAL A 22 0.58 -11.56 5.89
C VAL A 22 -0.29 -10.77 6.87
N ALA A 23 -0.02 -9.48 7.05
CA ALA A 23 -0.78 -8.62 7.94
C ALA A 23 -2.24 -8.51 7.50
N VAL A 24 -2.51 -8.29 6.21
CA VAL A 24 -3.86 -8.24 5.64
C VAL A 24 -4.59 -9.56 5.86
N LYS A 25 -3.94 -10.71 5.57
CA LYS A 25 -4.53 -12.04 5.82
C LYS A 25 -4.91 -12.23 7.29
N LYS A 26 -4.02 -11.87 8.23
CA LYS A 26 -4.28 -12.01 9.67
C LYS A 26 -5.38 -11.09 10.17
N ILE A 27 -5.37 -9.82 9.76
CA ILE A 27 -6.40 -8.84 10.16
C ILE A 27 -7.76 -9.26 9.61
N TRP A 28 -7.82 -9.70 8.35
CA TRP A 28 -9.08 -10.12 7.73
C TRP A 28 -9.63 -11.39 8.39
N GLN A 29 -8.78 -12.38 8.60
CA GLN A 29 -9.16 -13.62 9.27
C GLN A 29 -9.64 -13.36 10.72
N ALA A 30 -9.02 -12.42 11.43
CA ALA A 30 -9.49 -12.03 12.76
C ALA A 30 -10.86 -11.33 12.73
N ALA A 31 -11.15 -10.53 11.70
CA ALA A 31 -12.40 -9.79 11.60
C ALA A 31 -13.58 -10.62 11.05
N THR A 32 -13.32 -11.52 10.09
CA THR A 32 -14.37 -12.25 9.35
C THR A 32 -14.35 -13.76 9.59
N GLY A 33 -13.25 -14.30 10.14
CA GLY A 33 -13.04 -15.75 10.26
C GLY A 33 -12.58 -16.43 8.96
N ASN A 34 -12.61 -15.73 7.82
CA ASN A 34 -12.30 -16.27 6.50
C ASN A 34 -10.98 -15.72 5.94
N THR A 35 -10.45 -16.40 4.93
CA THR A 35 -9.34 -15.87 4.13
C THR A 35 -9.81 -14.66 3.31
N PRO A 36 -9.01 -13.58 3.22
CA PRO A 36 -9.39 -12.42 2.43
C PRO A 36 -9.56 -12.78 0.95
N PRO A 37 -10.53 -12.16 0.25
CA PRO A 37 -10.66 -12.30 -1.19
C PRO A 37 -9.43 -11.66 -1.85
N ALA A 38 -8.52 -12.51 -2.34
CA ALA A 38 -7.36 -12.10 -3.12
C ALA A 38 -7.48 -12.65 -4.55
N PRO A 39 -6.93 -11.94 -5.55
CA PRO A 39 -7.03 -12.35 -6.95
C PRO A 39 -6.43 -13.74 -7.15
N GLY A 40 -7.26 -14.68 -7.63
CA GLY A 40 -6.93 -16.11 -7.76
C GLY A 40 -8.07 -17.02 -7.29
N ASP A 41 -7.74 -18.25 -6.90
CA ASP A 41 -8.72 -19.29 -6.48
C ASP A 41 -9.57 -18.87 -5.26
N GLU A 42 -9.07 -17.91 -4.47
CA GLU A 42 -9.71 -17.39 -3.25
C GLU A 42 -10.89 -16.44 -3.59
N GLU A 43 -10.88 -15.75 -4.74
CA GLU A 43 -12.00 -14.92 -5.24
C GLU A 43 -13.20 -15.77 -5.70
N ALA A 44 -12.95 -16.93 -6.30
CA ALA A 44 -14.00 -17.83 -6.80
C ALA A 44 -14.86 -18.43 -5.66
N THR A 45 -14.30 -18.51 -4.45
CA THR A 45 -14.95 -19.09 -3.27
C THR A 45 -15.52 -18.00 -2.33
N ALA A 46 -15.13 -16.74 -2.53
CA ALA A 46 -15.56 -15.62 -1.71
C ALA A 46 -17.00 -15.18 -2.04
N ARG A 47 -17.78 -14.79 -1.02
CA ARG A 47 -19.12 -14.24 -1.23
C ARG A 47 -19.02 -12.85 -1.85
N LEU A 48 -19.90 -12.52 -2.82
CA LEU A 48 -19.96 -11.20 -3.46
C LEU A 48 -20.00 -10.03 -2.46
N GLY A 49 -20.71 -10.18 -1.34
CA GLY A 49 -20.75 -9.16 -0.29
C GLY A 49 -19.41 -8.93 0.42
N GLU A 50 -18.59 -9.98 0.56
CA GLU A 50 -17.28 -9.92 1.19
C GLU A 50 -16.25 -9.26 0.26
N VAL A 51 -16.33 -9.54 -1.05
CA VAL A 51 -15.53 -8.86 -2.08
C VAL A 51 -15.88 -7.37 -2.15
N LEU A 52 -17.17 -7.01 -2.10
CA LEU A 52 -17.61 -5.62 -2.10
C LEU A 52 -17.17 -4.87 -0.83
N ALA A 53 -17.28 -5.50 0.34
CA ALA A 53 -16.81 -4.90 1.59
C ALA A 53 -15.29 -4.72 1.59
N PHE A 54 -14.55 -5.73 1.16
CA PHE A 54 -13.09 -5.64 1.03
C PHE A 54 -12.68 -4.55 0.05
N GLY A 55 -13.33 -4.48 -1.12
CA GLY A 55 -13.08 -3.46 -2.14
C GLY A 55 -13.37 -2.05 -1.64
N ALA A 56 -14.50 -1.85 -0.94
CA ALA A 56 -14.84 -0.56 -0.35
C ALA A 56 -13.83 -0.11 0.73
N ILE A 57 -13.47 -1.01 1.65
CA ILE A 57 -12.49 -0.73 2.71
C ILE A 57 -11.10 -0.46 2.11
N SER A 58 -10.68 -1.27 1.15
CA SER A 58 -9.37 -1.13 0.49
C SER A 58 -9.30 0.15 -0.34
N GLY A 59 -10.39 0.53 -1.04
CA GLY A 59 -10.48 1.79 -1.76
C GLY A 59 -10.35 3.00 -0.83
N LEU A 60 -11.05 2.97 0.32
CA LEU A 60 -10.94 4.01 1.35
C LEU A 60 -9.53 4.07 1.95
N ALA A 61 -8.95 2.92 2.28
CA ALA A 61 -7.59 2.82 2.80
C ALA A 61 -6.56 3.40 1.81
N MET A 62 -6.70 3.09 0.52
CA MET A 62 -5.80 3.60 -0.51
C MET A 62 -5.95 5.10 -0.72
N ALA A 63 -7.18 5.62 -0.70
CA ALA A 63 -7.43 7.06 -0.76
C ALA A 63 -6.79 7.81 0.43
N ALA A 64 -6.91 7.25 1.63
CA ALA A 64 -6.27 7.78 2.84
C ALA A 64 -4.74 7.72 2.74
N ALA A 65 -4.19 6.58 2.31
CA ALA A 65 -2.76 6.39 2.11
C ALA A 65 -2.20 7.39 1.10
N ARG A 66 -2.87 7.59 -0.04
CA ARG A 66 -2.48 8.58 -1.05
C ARG A 66 -2.49 10.00 -0.50
N ARG A 67 -3.54 10.37 0.24
CA ARG A 67 -3.63 11.70 0.88
C ARG A 67 -2.52 11.90 1.92
N GLY A 68 -2.23 10.87 2.71
CA GLY A 68 -1.14 10.86 3.68
C GLY A 68 0.22 11.02 2.98
N ALA A 69 0.48 10.22 1.95
CA ALA A 69 1.70 10.27 1.16
C ALA A 69 1.94 11.66 0.54
N VAL A 70 0.91 12.27 -0.07
CA VAL A 70 1.00 13.62 -0.63
C VAL A 70 1.27 14.65 0.47
N ARG A 71 0.60 14.56 1.62
CA ARG A 71 0.81 15.50 2.74
C ARG A 71 2.23 15.39 3.31
N THR A 72 2.74 14.17 3.47
CA THR A 72 4.09 13.93 3.98
C THR A 72 5.13 14.37 2.96
N ALA A 73 4.92 14.06 1.67
CA ALA A 73 5.77 14.54 0.58
C ALA A 73 5.82 16.07 0.57
N ASN A 74 4.68 16.77 0.67
CA ASN A 74 4.66 18.23 0.73
C ASN A 74 5.38 18.79 1.96
N ARG A 75 5.24 18.15 3.13
CA ARG A 75 5.98 18.59 4.34
C ARG A 75 7.49 18.42 4.19
N TRP A 76 7.94 17.40 3.47
CA TRP A 76 9.35 17.07 3.30
C TRP A 76 10.01 17.85 2.14
N TYR A 77 9.31 17.97 1.01
CA TYR A 77 9.79 18.70 -0.18
C TYR A 77 9.54 20.20 -0.12
N GLY A 78 8.46 20.67 0.53
CA GLY A 78 8.14 22.10 0.65
C GLY A 78 9.15 22.91 1.48
N GLY A 79 10.10 22.27 2.15
CA GLY A 79 11.19 22.91 2.90
C GLY A 79 12.48 23.17 2.11
N LYS A 80 12.66 22.58 0.92
CA LYS A 80 13.76 22.92 0.01
C LYS A 80 13.20 23.72 -1.15
N LYS A 81 13.16 25.04 -0.98
CA LYS A 81 13.14 25.97 -2.11
C LYS A 81 14.37 25.63 -2.96
N PHE A 82 14.12 25.02 -4.12
CA PHE A 82 15.09 24.94 -5.21
C PHE A 82 15.32 26.38 -5.70
N ASN A 83 16.22 27.11 -5.04
CA ASN A 83 16.74 28.36 -5.55
C ASN A 83 17.98 28.02 -6.39
N TYR A 84 17.74 27.73 -7.67
CA TYR A 84 18.79 27.54 -8.69
C TYR A 84 18.75 28.69 -9.71
N LEU A 85 18.52 29.92 -9.26
CA LEU A 85 18.51 31.12 -10.11
C LEU A 85 19.36 32.29 -9.58
N GLU A 86 20.32 32.05 -8.70
CA GLU A 86 21.39 33.03 -8.44
C GLU A 86 22.74 32.31 -8.51
N VAL A 87 23.34 32.24 -9.71
CA VAL A 87 24.49 33.03 -10.21
C VAL A 87 24.78 32.55 -11.63
#